data_AF-A0A0Q5UDJ2-F1
#
_entry.id   AF-A0A0Q5UDJ2-F1
#
_cell.length_a   1.000
_cell.length_b   1.000
_cell.length_c   1.000
_cell.angle_alpha   90.00
_cell.angle_beta   90.00
_cell.angle_gamma   90.00
#
_symmetry.space_group_name_H-M   'P 1'
#
loop_
_entity.id
_entity.type
_entity.pdbx_description
1 polymer ?
#
loop_
_entity_poly.entity_id
_entity_poly.type
_entity_poly.pdbx_seq_one_letter_code
_entity_poly.pdbx_strand_id
1 'polypeptide(L)'
;MTQLSINTTQNVNINFTAASIGDRILAYLLDFLVKTAYVIVIYSVFFYGLGINKLMDKMDDWSRISILVLFYMPVAFYSLLLESLLEGQTLGKRLLKIKVVKIDGYQASFGDYLMRWLFRIIDVSFSSGIVGLVSIIASEKSQRLGDMAGGTSVITLKNNININHTILEEIDVSYVPTYPLVIKLSDNDARIIKETFNSARANKDYHMITRLKTKIEDVTGIRNQSGNDEDFIKTILKDYNYYTQKM
;
A
#
# COMPACT_ATOMS: atom_id res chain seq x y z
N MET A 1 -11.30 7.53 1.72
CA MET A 1 -10.39 6.81 0.79
C MET A 1 -11.26 5.92 -0.09
N THR A 2 -11.15 6.04 -1.41
CA THR A 2 -11.93 5.22 -2.35
C THR A 2 -11.47 3.77 -2.23
N GLN A 3 -12.39 2.85 -1.96
CA GLN A 3 -12.11 1.42 -1.93
C GLN A 3 -12.52 0.80 -3.27
N LEU A 4 -11.62 0.02 -3.85
CA LEU A 4 -11.84 -0.77 -5.04
C LEU A 4 -12.20 -2.18 -4.60
N SER A 5 -13.48 -2.53 -4.70
CA SER A 5 -13.96 -3.89 -4.51
C SER A 5 -13.71 -4.68 -5.79
N ILE A 6 -12.85 -5.68 -5.69
CA ILE A 6 -12.46 -6.53 -6.81
C ILE A 6 -13.07 -7.91 -6.59
N ASN A 7 -13.92 -8.34 -7.52
CA ASN A 7 -14.44 -9.70 -7.53
C ASN A 7 -13.45 -10.61 -8.24
N THR A 8 -12.86 -11.53 -7.49
CA THR A 8 -12.02 -12.59 -8.06
C THR A 8 -12.88 -13.63 -8.79
N THR A 9 -12.26 -14.46 -9.65
CA THR A 9 -12.95 -15.59 -10.32
C THR A 9 -13.51 -16.63 -9.36
N GLN A 10 -13.01 -16.64 -8.12
CA GLN A 10 -13.51 -17.45 -7.01
C GLN A 10 -14.69 -16.80 -6.27
N ASN A 11 -15.26 -15.72 -6.82
CA ASN A 11 -16.35 -14.94 -6.23
C ASN A 11 -16.05 -14.40 -4.82
N VAL A 12 -14.75 -14.21 -4.52
CA VAL A 12 -14.30 -13.54 -3.29
C VAL A 12 -14.07 -12.07 -3.61
N ASN A 13 -14.69 -11.19 -2.83
CA ASN A 13 -14.54 -9.75 -2.95
C ASN A 13 -13.36 -9.28 -2.09
N ILE A 14 -12.31 -8.78 -2.73
CA ILE A 14 -11.14 -8.22 -2.04
C ILE A 14 -11.20 -6.70 -2.18
N ASN A 15 -11.29 -6.02 -1.03
CA ASN A 15 -11.31 -4.57 -0.98
C ASN A 15 -9.88 -4.03 -0.94
N PHE A 16 -9.43 -3.45 -2.05
CA PHE A 16 -8.18 -2.72 -2.10
C PHE A 16 -8.42 -1.23 -1.88
N THR A 17 -7.48 -0.56 -1.23
CA THR A 17 -7.52 0.90 -1.13
C THR A 17 -6.88 1.50 -2.37
N ALA A 18 -7.64 2.35 -3.08
CA ALA A 18 -7.11 3.07 -4.24
C ALA A 18 -6.00 4.04 -3.78
N ALA A 19 -4.91 4.10 -4.54
CA ALA A 19 -3.82 5.03 -4.24
C ALA A 19 -4.30 6.48 -4.36
N SER A 20 -3.94 7.30 -3.36
CA SER A 20 -4.32 8.71 -3.33
C SER A 20 -3.73 9.48 -4.52
N ILE A 21 -4.39 10.57 -4.91
CA ILE A 21 -3.87 11.47 -5.95
C ILE A 21 -2.49 12.00 -5.56
N GLY A 22 -2.28 12.32 -4.28
CA GLY A 22 -1.00 12.77 -3.73
C GLY A 22 0.12 11.73 -3.89
N ASP A 23 -0.12 10.47 -3.52
CA ASP A 23 0.87 9.40 -3.72
C ASP A 23 1.21 9.22 -5.21
N ARG A 24 0.22 9.38 -6.11
CA ARG A 24 0.46 9.30 -7.56
C ARG A 24 1.29 10.49 -8.09
N ILE A 25 1.06 11.70 -7.58
CA ILE A 25 1.85 12.90 -7.94
C ILE A 25 3.29 12.77 -7.42
N LEU A 26 3.46 12.36 -6.16
CA LEU A 26 4.78 12.13 -5.59
C LEU A 26 5.54 11.03 -6.33
N ALA A 27 4.86 9.96 -6.75
CA ALA A 27 5.49 8.91 -7.55
C ALA A 27 5.99 9.45 -8.89
N TYR A 28 5.18 10.30 -9.54
CA TYR A 28 5.57 10.96 -10.78
C TYR A 28 6.77 11.90 -10.58
N LEU A 29 6.81 12.65 -9.48
CA LEU A 29 7.92 13.55 -9.15
C LEU A 29 9.22 12.77 -8.89
N LEU A 30 9.14 11.66 -8.15
CA LEU A 30 10.28 10.78 -7.92
C LEU A 30 10.79 10.16 -9.24
N ASP A 31 9.90 9.68 -10.09
CA ASP A 31 10.28 9.17 -11.41
C ASP A 31 10.87 10.28 -12.29
N PHE A 32 10.39 11.52 -12.17
CA PHE A 32 10.95 12.68 -12.88
C PHE A 32 12.38 12.99 -12.41
N LEU A 33 12.65 12.90 -11.10
CA LEU A 33 14.01 13.05 -10.57
C LEU A 33 14.95 11.97 -11.11
N VAL A 34 14.52 10.71 -11.14
CA VAL A 34 15.33 9.61 -11.71
C VAL A 34 15.64 9.87 -13.19
N LYS A 35 14.64 10.27 -13.98
CA LYS A 35 14.82 10.60 -15.40
C LYS A 35 15.77 11.79 -15.60
N THR A 36 15.63 12.82 -14.78
CA THR A 36 16.48 14.01 -14.84
C THR A 36 17.92 13.68 -14.47
N ALA A 37 18.13 12.88 -13.41
CA ALA A 37 19.45 12.40 -13.02
C ALA A 37 20.12 11.60 -14.16
N TYR A 38 19.37 10.70 -14.81
CA TYR A 38 19.86 9.97 -15.98
C TYR A 38 20.30 10.92 -17.11
N VAL A 39 19.46 11.90 -17.47
CA VAL A 39 19.78 12.87 -18.53
C VAL A 39 21.03 13.69 -18.18
N ILE A 40 21.17 14.13 -16.92
CA ILE A 40 22.35 14.87 -16.45
C ILE A 40 23.61 14.02 -16.59
N VAL A 41 23.57 12.75 -16.17
CA VAL A 41 24.72 11.83 -16.26
C VAL A 41 25.10 11.57 -17.71
N ILE A 42 24.10 11.31 -18.57
CA ILE A 42 24.37 11.11 -19.99
C ILE A 42 24.97 12.38 -20.62
N TYR A 43 24.41 13.54 -20.33
CA TYR A 43 24.93 14.81 -20.83
C TYR A 43 26.36 15.09 -20.33
N SER A 44 26.65 14.89 -19.05
CA SER A 44 27.97 15.16 -18.49
C SER A 44 29.05 14.18 -19.00
N VAL A 45 28.74 12.89 -19.10
CA VAL A 45 29.71 11.87 -19.51
C VAL A 45 29.91 11.87 -21.02
N PHE A 46 28.83 11.80 -21.80
CA PHE A 46 28.91 11.60 -23.24
C PHE A 46 29.05 12.91 -24.02
N PHE A 47 28.23 13.91 -23.69
CA PHE A 47 28.20 15.15 -24.46
C PHE A 47 29.31 16.12 -24.05
N TYR A 48 29.58 16.25 -22.74
CA TYR A 48 30.66 17.07 -22.22
C TYR A 48 32.00 16.32 -22.09
N GLY A 49 32.00 15.13 -21.47
CA GLY A 49 33.23 14.35 -21.22
C GLY A 49 33.86 13.78 -22.48
N LEU A 50 33.11 13.02 -23.28
CA LEU A 50 33.57 12.47 -24.56
C LEU A 50 33.51 13.48 -25.73
N GLY A 51 32.97 14.68 -25.49
CA GLY A 51 32.93 15.75 -26.47
C GLY A 51 32.02 15.49 -27.68
N ILE A 52 31.02 14.60 -27.54
CA ILE A 52 30.07 14.29 -28.62
C ILE A 52 29.36 15.56 -29.13
N ASN A 53 29.12 16.55 -28.26
CA ASN A 53 28.62 17.87 -28.66
C ASN A 53 29.44 18.51 -29.80
N LYS A 54 30.78 18.47 -29.68
CA LYS A 54 31.69 19.08 -30.67
C LYS A 54 31.72 18.32 -32.00
N LEU A 55 31.48 17.00 -31.95
CA LEU A 55 31.32 16.18 -33.15
C LEU A 55 29.99 16.50 -33.84
N MET A 56 28.92 16.66 -33.06
CA MET A 56 27.57 16.98 -33.55
C MET A 56 27.48 18.36 -34.21
N ASP A 57 28.26 19.35 -33.76
CA ASP A 57 28.28 20.70 -34.37
C ASP A 57 28.74 20.71 -35.83
N LYS A 58 29.42 19.65 -36.28
CA LYS A 58 29.89 19.48 -37.67
C LYS A 58 29.00 18.56 -38.51
N MET A 59 27.98 17.96 -37.89
CA MET A 59 27.07 17.03 -38.55
C MET A 59 25.84 17.75 -39.09
N ASP A 60 25.14 17.11 -40.02
CA ASP A 60 23.83 17.53 -40.48
C ASP A 60 22.76 17.35 -39.38
N ASP A 61 21.68 18.12 -39.48
CA ASP A 61 20.62 18.15 -38.47
C ASP A 61 19.97 16.78 -38.25
N TRP A 62 19.85 15.95 -39.29
CA TRP A 62 19.27 14.61 -39.18
C TRP A 62 20.16 13.66 -38.36
N SER A 63 21.47 13.69 -38.57
CA SER A 63 22.42 12.94 -37.74
C SER A 63 22.38 13.40 -36.29
N ARG A 64 22.29 14.72 -36.06
CA ARG A 64 22.18 15.30 -34.72
C ARG A 64 20.94 14.79 -33.98
N ILE A 65 19.78 14.82 -34.64
CA ILE A 65 18.52 14.33 -34.09
C ILE A 65 18.62 12.83 -33.79
N SER A 66 19.21 12.04 -34.69
CA SER A 66 19.35 10.60 -34.51
C SER A 66 20.15 10.23 -33.24
N ILE A 67 21.25 10.96 -32.99
CA ILE A 67 22.05 10.78 -31.76
C ILE A 67 21.23 11.15 -30.53
N LEU A 68 20.49 12.27 -30.56
CA LEU A 68 19.63 12.66 -29.44
C LEU A 68 18.54 11.60 -29.18
N VAL A 69 17.85 11.14 -30.22
CA VAL A 69 16.81 10.10 -30.10
C VAL A 69 17.37 8.84 -29.46
N LEU A 70 18.57 8.39 -29.86
CA LEU A 70 19.22 7.22 -29.29
C LEU A 70 19.41 7.34 -27.76
N PHE A 71 19.89 8.50 -27.28
CA PHE A 71 20.14 8.72 -25.86
C PHE A 71 18.87 9.00 -25.04
N TYR A 72 17.85 9.62 -25.64
CA TYR A 72 16.58 9.92 -24.98
C TYR A 72 15.56 8.76 -25.04
N MET A 73 15.73 7.80 -25.96
CA MET A 73 14.85 6.64 -26.09
C MET A 73 14.66 5.88 -24.76
N PRO A 74 15.70 5.56 -23.97
CA PRO A 74 15.52 4.90 -22.67
C PRO A 74 14.63 5.69 -21.69
N VAL A 75 14.65 7.02 -21.74
CA VAL A 75 13.84 7.88 -20.86
C VAL A 75 12.35 7.85 -21.26
N ALA A 76 12.08 7.78 -22.57
CA ALA A 76 10.74 7.66 -23.11
C ALA A 76 10.11 6.32 -22.71
N PHE A 77 10.86 5.22 -22.86
CA PHE A 77 10.40 3.87 -22.54
C PHE A 77 10.56 3.48 -21.07
N TYR A 78 11.24 4.28 -20.24
CA TYR A 78 11.50 4.03 -18.81
C TYR A 78 10.28 3.49 -18.06
N SER A 79 9.13 4.17 -18.21
CA SER A 79 7.93 3.77 -17.46
C SER A 79 7.28 2.50 -18.01
N LEU A 80 7.33 2.26 -19.33
CA LEU A 80 6.83 1.03 -19.92
C LEU A 80 7.70 -0.17 -19.51
N LEU A 81 9.02 -0.02 -19.63
CA LEU A 81 9.98 -1.07 -19.30
C LEU A 81 9.93 -1.42 -17.83
N LEU A 82 9.96 -0.42 -16.93
CA LEU A 82 9.89 -0.70 -15.51
C LEU A 82 8.53 -1.26 -15.09
N GLU A 83 7.41 -0.71 -15.59
CA GLU A 83 6.11 -1.30 -15.27
C GLU A 83 6.02 -2.74 -15.78
N SER A 84 6.58 -3.06 -16.94
CA SER A 84 6.60 -4.44 -17.42
C SER A 84 7.53 -5.36 -16.61
N LEU A 85 8.70 -4.88 -16.18
CA LEU A 85 9.70 -5.68 -15.48
C LEU A 85 9.42 -5.84 -13.98
N LEU A 86 8.78 -4.83 -13.37
CA LEU A 86 8.47 -4.79 -11.94
C LEU A 86 6.97 -4.96 -11.68
N GLU A 87 6.27 -5.67 -12.57
CA GLU A 87 4.85 -6.03 -12.44
C GLU A 87 3.92 -4.84 -12.08
N GLY A 88 4.09 -3.70 -12.73
CA GLY A 88 3.23 -2.53 -12.57
C GLY A 88 3.76 -1.51 -11.58
N GLN A 89 5.05 -1.57 -11.26
CA GLN A 89 5.75 -0.57 -10.45
C GLN A 89 6.86 0.13 -11.24
N THR A 90 7.00 1.43 -11.04
CA THR A 90 8.22 2.18 -11.36
C THR A 90 9.02 2.38 -10.08
N LEU A 91 10.25 2.91 -10.17
CA LEU A 91 11.04 3.20 -8.96
C LEU A 91 10.31 4.16 -8.00
N GLY A 92 9.72 5.24 -8.53
CA GLY A 92 8.93 6.18 -7.72
C GLY A 92 7.70 5.53 -7.08
N LYS A 93 6.97 4.70 -7.84
CA LYS A 93 5.80 3.95 -7.31
C LYS A 93 6.21 2.93 -6.25
N ARG A 94 7.35 2.26 -6.41
CA ARG A 94 7.86 1.27 -5.46
C ARG A 94 8.25 1.91 -4.13
N LEU A 95 8.90 3.08 -4.17
CA LEU A 95 9.21 3.87 -2.96
C LEU A 95 7.95 4.26 -2.19
N LEU A 96 6.87 4.61 -2.90
CA LEU A 96 5.60 4.98 -2.30
C LEU A 96 4.69 3.78 -2.02
N LYS A 97 5.15 2.55 -2.27
CA LYS A 97 4.41 1.30 -2.08
C LYS A 97 3.06 1.31 -2.79
N ILE A 98 3.01 1.78 -4.03
CA ILE A 98 1.82 1.72 -4.89
C ILE A 98 2.05 0.78 -6.07
N LYS A 99 1.02 0.08 -6.54
CA LYS A 99 1.10 -0.92 -7.63
C LYS A 99 -0.07 -0.76 -8.59
N VAL A 100 0.19 -0.94 -9.89
CA VAL A 100 -0.85 -1.03 -10.91
C VAL A 100 -1.38 -2.46 -10.95
N VAL A 101 -2.70 -2.63 -10.88
CA VAL A 101 -3.39 -3.92 -10.97
C VAL A 101 -4.59 -3.81 -11.90
N LYS A 102 -5.05 -4.93 -12.46
CA LYS A 102 -6.33 -4.94 -13.19
C LYS A 102 -7.49 -4.74 -12.22
N ILE A 103 -8.60 -4.20 -12.73
CA ILE A 103 -9.85 -4.07 -11.98
C ILE A 103 -10.37 -5.45 -11.55
N ASP A 104 -10.02 -6.51 -12.30
CA ASP A 104 -10.36 -7.90 -12.00
C ASP A 104 -9.45 -8.55 -10.94
N GLY A 105 -8.46 -7.81 -10.40
CA GLY A 105 -7.55 -8.28 -9.35
C GLY A 105 -6.33 -9.04 -9.83
N TYR A 106 -6.28 -9.36 -11.11
CA TYR A 106 -5.11 -9.97 -11.73
C TYR A 106 -3.97 -8.97 -11.90
N GLN A 107 -2.77 -9.52 -12.10
CA GLN A 107 -1.63 -8.72 -12.55
C GLN A 107 -1.95 -8.12 -13.93
N ALA A 108 -1.57 -6.86 -14.11
CA ALA A 108 -1.71 -6.21 -15.41
C ALA A 108 -0.70 -6.82 -16.40
N SER A 109 -1.14 -7.01 -17.63
CA SER A 109 -0.35 -7.56 -18.71
C SER A 109 0.48 -6.46 -19.39
N PHE A 110 1.45 -6.87 -20.23
CA PHE A 110 2.23 -5.92 -21.03
C PHE A 110 1.35 -5.00 -21.88
N GLY A 111 0.28 -5.53 -22.48
CA GLY A 111 -0.67 -4.74 -23.29
C GLY A 111 -1.34 -3.63 -22.49
N ASP A 112 -1.66 -3.90 -21.22
CA ASP A 112 -2.26 -2.90 -20.33
C ASP A 112 -1.24 -1.79 -20.02
N TYR A 113 0.03 -2.13 -19.77
CA TYR A 113 1.10 -1.15 -19.57
C TYR A 113 1.37 -0.32 -20.83
N LEU A 114 1.30 -0.95 -22.01
CA LEU A 114 1.45 -0.27 -23.29
C LEU A 114 0.34 0.75 -23.53
N MET A 115 -0.91 0.39 -23.29
CA MET A 115 -2.04 1.31 -23.41
C MET A 115 -1.88 2.51 -22.47
N ARG A 116 -1.50 2.25 -21.21
CA ARG A 116 -1.21 3.31 -20.24
C ARG A 116 -0.06 4.22 -20.70
N TRP A 117 0.97 3.66 -21.33
CA TRP A 117 2.11 4.41 -21.85
C TRP A 117 1.75 5.26 -23.07
N LEU A 118 0.95 4.74 -24.01
CA LEU A 118 0.48 5.47 -25.18
C LEU A 118 -0.41 6.66 -24.79
N PHE A 119 -1.40 6.40 -23.92
CA PHE A 119 -2.31 7.46 -23.44
C PHE A 119 -1.60 8.49 -22.57
N ARG A 120 -0.41 8.19 -22.03
CA ARG A 120 0.41 9.17 -21.31
C ARG A 120 0.80 10.36 -22.19
N ILE A 121 0.96 10.17 -23.50
CA ILE A 121 1.24 11.28 -24.43
C ILE A 121 0.09 12.30 -24.39
N ILE A 122 -1.15 11.82 -24.33
CA ILE A 122 -2.35 12.65 -24.25
C ILE A 122 -2.52 13.22 -22.84
N ASP A 123 -2.39 12.36 -21.82
CA ASP A 123 -2.65 12.71 -20.42
C ASP A 123 -1.62 13.68 -19.84
N VAL A 124 -0.35 13.58 -20.26
CA VAL A 124 0.77 14.32 -19.66
C VAL A 124 1.45 15.25 -20.66
N SER A 125 1.75 14.79 -21.87
CA SER A 125 2.52 15.61 -22.83
C SER A 125 1.66 16.69 -23.51
N PHE A 126 0.38 16.41 -23.78
CA PHE A 126 -0.50 17.38 -24.46
C PHE A 126 -1.17 18.37 -23.50
N SER A 127 -1.50 17.95 -22.28
CA SER A 127 -2.29 18.73 -21.32
C SER A 127 -1.56 19.07 -20.02
N SER A 128 -0.24 18.90 -19.97
CA SER A 128 0.59 19.11 -18.77
C SER A 128 0.11 18.33 -17.53
N GLY A 129 -0.65 17.24 -17.70
CA GLY A 129 -1.20 16.45 -16.59
C GLY A 129 -2.60 16.85 -16.13
N ILE A 130 -3.19 17.93 -16.68
CA ILE A 130 -4.52 18.42 -16.27
C ILE A 130 -5.61 17.40 -16.60
N VAL A 131 -5.59 16.83 -17.82
CA VAL A 131 -6.57 15.81 -18.24
C VAL A 131 -6.47 14.56 -17.37
N GLY A 132 -5.24 14.17 -17.00
CA GLY A 132 -4.99 13.07 -16.07
C GLY A 132 -5.55 13.33 -14.66
N LEU A 133 -5.49 14.57 -14.17
CA LEU A 133 -6.05 14.94 -12.85
C LEU A 133 -7.58 14.98 -12.88
N VAL A 134 -8.15 15.62 -13.91
CA VAL A 134 -9.61 15.71 -14.07
C VAL A 134 -10.23 14.33 -14.22
N SER A 135 -9.62 13.43 -15.01
CA SER A 135 -10.11 12.05 -15.15
C SER A 135 -10.09 11.27 -13.85
N ILE A 136 -9.06 11.43 -13.01
CA ILE A 136 -9.01 10.76 -11.69
C ILE A 136 -10.12 11.28 -10.78
N ILE A 137 -10.38 12.59 -10.78
CA ILE A 137 -11.40 13.20 -9.93
C ILE A 137 -12.81 12.81 -10.41
N ALA A 138 -13.02 12.76 -11.74
CA ALA A 138 -14.31 12.41 -12.33
C ALA A 138 -14.60 10.90 -12.28
N SER A 139 -13.57 10.05 -12.16
CA SER A 139 -13.72 8.60 -12.14
C SER A 139 -14.02 8.07 -10.73
N GLU A 140 -15.11 7.32 -10.60
CA GLU A 140 -15.47 6.61 -9.36
C GLU A 140 -14.38 5.65 -8.87
N LYS A 141 -13.56 5.13 -9.78
CA LYS A 141 -12.46 4.19 -9.50
C LYS A 141 -11.10 4.87 -9.37
N SER A 142 -11.07 6.21 -9.40
CA SER A 142 -9.87 7.04 -9.37
C SER A 142 -8.86 6.67 -10.46
N GLN A 143 -9.33 6.52 -11.70
CA GLN A 143 -8.56 6.11 -12.87
C GLN A 143 -8.25 7.29 -13.79
N ARG A 144 -7.06 7.32 -14.39
CA ARG A 144 -6.74 8.18 -15.54
C ARG A 144 -7.35 7.63 -16.83
N LEU A 145 -7.37 8.41 -17.91
CA LEU A 145 -7.82 7.92 -19.23
C LEU A 145 -7.03 6.68 -19.67
N GLY A 146 -5.70 6.70 -19.55
CA GLY A 146 -4.88 5.52 -19.83
C GLY A 146 -5.13 4.33 -18.89
N ASP A 147 -5.51 4.59 -17.64
CA ASP A 147 -5.88 3.54 -16.68
C ASP A 147 -7.23 2.89 -17.09
N MET A 148 -8.20 3.69 -17.52
CA MET A 148 -9.50 3.25 -17.99
C MET A 148 -9.40 2.43 -19.28
N ALA A 149 -8.62 2.91 -20.25
CA ALA A 149 -8.41 2.21 -21.52
C ALA A 149 -7.71 0.85 -21.34
N GLY A 150 -6.81 0.75 -20.37
CA GLY A 150 -6.16 -0.51 -20.00
C GLY A 150 -6.94 -1.38 -19.00
N GLY A 151 -8.11 -0.95 -18.52
CA GLY A 151 -8.87 -1.69 -17.50
C GLY A 151 -8.08 -1.91 -16.20
N THR A 152 -7.23 -0.95 -15.82
CA THR A 152 -6.33 -1.04 -14.66
C THR A 152 -6.58 0.08 -13.66
N SER A 153 -6.21 -0.13 -12.39
CA SER A 153 -6.18 0.93 -11.38
C SER A 153 -4.91 0.83 -10.55
N VAL A 154 -4.59 1.91 -9.82
CA VAL A 154 -3.43 1.96 -8.92
C VAL A 154 -3.91 1.81 -7.49
N ILE A 155 -3.42 0.79 -6.81
CA ILE A 155 -3.72 0.47 -5.42
C ILE A 155 -2.52 0.79 -4.51
N THR A 156 -2.78 1.04 -3.23
CA THR A 156 -1.73 1.13 -2.21
C THR A 156 -1.45 -0.23 -1.58
N LEU A 157 -0.17 -0.54 -1.39
CA LEU A 157 0.33 -1.70 -0.67
C LEU A 157 0.72 -1.34 0.78
N LYS A 158 0.49 -0.10 1.22
CA LYS A 158 0.73 0.30 2.60
C LYS A 158 -0.27 -0.43 3.51
N ASN A 159 0.24 -1.40 4.28
CA ASN A 159 -0.56 -2.08 5.27
C ASN A 159 -0.50 -1.28 6.58
N ASN A 160 -1.60 -0.62 6.97
CA ASN A 160 -1.70 0.07 8.27
C ASN A 160 -2.08 -0.90 9.41
N ILE A 161 -1.86 -2.20 9.22
CA ILE A 161 -2.14 -3.22 10.23
C ILE A 161 -0.88 -3.39 11.06
N ASN A 162 -0.86 -2.78 12.24
CA ASN A 162 0.24 -2.91 13.18
C ASN A 162 0.14 -4.29 13.88
N ILE A 163 1.25 -5.01 14.03
CA ILE A 163 1.31 -6.39 14.56
C ILE A 163 0.83 -6.47 16.03
N ASN A 164 0.64 -5.33 16.71
CA ASN A 164 -0.01 -5.25 18.02
C ASN A 164 -1.47 -5.79 18.03
N HIS A 165 -2.03 -6.10 16.86
CA HIS A 165 -3.33 -6.73 16.68
C HIS A 165 -3.30 -8.27 16.74
N THR A 166 -2.16 -8.89 17.04
CA THR A 166 -2.11 -10.32 17.33
C THR A 166 -2.52 -10.51 18.79
N ILE A 167 -3.50 -11.39 19.07
CA ILE A 167 -3.98 -11.68 20.44
C ILE A 167 -2.84 -12.27 21.30
N LEU A 168 -1.90 -12.97 20.66
CA LEU A 168 -0.81 -13.71 21.26
C LEU A 168 0.21 -12.79 21.95
N GLU A 169 0.24 -12.85 23.28
CA GLU A 169 1.31 -12.34 24.15
C GLU A 169 2.29 -13.50 24.44
N GLU A 170 3.61 -13.25 24.49
CA GLU A 170 4.56 -14.28 24.92
C GLU A 170 4.31 -14.57 26.42
N ILE A 171 3.88 -15.80 26.73
CA ILE A 171 3.64 -16.22 28.10
C ILE A 171 4.87 -16.99 28.59
N ASP A 172 5.38 -16.65 29.77
CA ASP A 172 6.44 -17.42 30.43
C ASP A 172 5.97 -18.85 30.69
N VAL A 173 6.84 -19.84 30.43
CA VAL A 173 6.55 -21.29 30.53
C VAL A 173 6.09 -21.69 31.95
N SER A 174 6.38 -20.87 32.96
CA SER A 174 5.99 -21.07 34.36
C SER A 174 4.59 -20.53 34.75
N TYR A 175 3.85 -19.94 33.81
CA TYR A 175 2.55 -19.32 34.12
C TYR A 175 1.47 -20.36 34.48
N VAL A 176 0.83 -20.16 35.63
CA VAL A 176 -0.31 -20.97 36.09
C VAL A 176 -1.61 -20.18 35.85
N PRO A 177 -2.54 -20.67 35.01
CA PRO A 177 -3.77 -19.95 34.71
C PRO A 177 -4.69 -19.88 35.93
N THR A 178 -5.34 -18.74 36.14
CA THR A 178 -6.20 -18.48 37.31
C THR A 178 -7.68 -18.77 37.02
N TYR A 179 -8.11 -18.53 35.79
CA TYR A 179 -9.49 -18.64 35.34
C TYR A 179 -9.62 -19.66 34.20
N PRO A 180 -9.99 -20.92 34.49
CA PRO A 180 -10.12 -21.96 33.46
C PRO A 180 -11.31 -21.75 32.50
N LEU A 181 -12.34 -21.01 32.94
CA LEU A 181 -13.58 -20.81 32.18
C LEU A 181 -13.43 -19.80 31.01
N VAL A 182 -12.22 -19.25 30.82
CA VAL A 182 -11.94 -18.27 29.76
C VAL A 182 -12.00 -18.90 28.37
N ILE A 183 -11.89 -20.24 28.27
CA ILE A 183 -12.10 -21.02 27.03
C ILE A 183 -13.50 -20.87 26.42
N LYS A 184 -14.48 -20.31 27.15
CA LYS A 184 -15.81 -20.01 26.61
C LYS A 184 -15.81 -18.83 25.64
N LEU A 185 -14.76 -18.01 25.64
CA LEU A 185 -14.63 -16.85 24.75
C LEU A 185 -14.19 -17.31 23.36
N SER A 186 -14.75 -16.69 22.32
CA SER A 186 -14.23 -16.86 20.96
C SER A 186 -13.00 -16.00 20.71
N ASP A 187 -12.22 -16.33 19.67
CA ASP A 187 -11.07 -15.51 19.24
C ASP A 187 -11.49 -14.05 18.96
N ASN A 188 -12.69 -13.87 18.42
CA ASN A 188 -13.26 -12.55 18.16
C ASN A 188 -13.57 -11.80 19.47
N ASP A 189 -14.09 -12.49 20.49
CA ASP A 189 -14.35 -11.89 21.80
C ASP A 189 -13.05 -11.48 22.49
N ALA A 190 -12.04 -12.35 22.48
CA ALA A 190 -10.72 -12.06 23.03
C ALA A 190 -10.05 -10.86 22.35
N ARG A 191 -10.19 -10.75 21.02
CA ARG A 191 -9.73 -9.60 20.25
C ARG A 191 -10.44 -8.31 20.66
N ILE A 192 -11.77 -8.33 20.75
CA ILE A 192 -12.57 -7.16 21.17
C ILE A 192 -12.20 -6.73 22.59
N ILE A 193 -12.05 -7.69 23.51
CA ILE A 193 -11.64 -7.41 24.89
C ILE A 193 -10.27 -6.74 24.90
N LYS A 194 -9.29 -7.27 24.17
CA LYS A 194 -7.92 -6.72 24.09
C LYS A 194 -7.89 -5.30 23.51
N GLU A 195 -8.55 -5.06 22.39
CA GLU A 195 -8.64 -3.74 21.77
C GLU A 195 -9.33 -2.72 22.68
N THR A 196 -10.46 -3.12 23.26
CA THR A 196 -11.25 -2.25 24.14
C THR A 196 -10.48 -1.92 25.41
N PHE A 197 -9.83 -2.90 26.03
CA PHE A 197 -9.00 -2.71 27.22
C PHE A 197 -7.80 -1.79 26.94
N ASN A 198 -7.07 -2.02 25.86
CA ASN A 198 -5.93 -1.18 25.48
C ASN A 198 -6.34 0.26 25.18
N SER A 199 -7.47 0.45 24.49
CA SER A 199 -8.03 1.77 24.21
C SER A 199 -8.47 2.48 25.50
N ALA A 200 -9.17 1.78 26.39
CA ALA A 200 -9.62 2.33 27.67
C ALA A 200 -8.43 2.71 28.58
N ARG A 201 -7.38 1.87 28.63
CA ARG A 201 -6.17 2.14 29.40
C ARG A 201 -5.37 3.33 28.86
N ALA A 202 -5.24 3.44 27.54
CA ALA A 202 -4.55 4.57 26.91
C ALA A 202 -5.27 5.91 27.18
N ASN A 203 -6.60 5.89 27.19
CA ASN A 203 -7.44 7.06 27.43
C ASN A 203 -7.75 7.31 28.92
N LYS A 204 -7.28 6.44 29.83
CA LYS A 204 -7.60 6.44 31.28
C LYS A 204 -9.12 6.44 31.54
N ASP A 205 -9.88 5.75 30.69
CA ASP A 205 -11.33 5.61 30.82
C ASP A 205 -11.69 4.43 31.72
N TYR A 206 -11.68 4.69 33.03
CA TYR A 206 -12.00 3.69 34.06
C TYR A 206 -13.43 3.15 33.95
N HIS A 207 -14.37 3.96 33.45
CA HIS A 207 -15.76 3.54 33.31
C HIS A 207 -15.92 2.48 32.21
N MET A 208 -15.16 2.61 31.12
CA MET A 208 -15.14 1.57 30.08
C MET A 208 -14.52 0.26 30.59
N ILE A 209 -13.49 0.34 31.45
CA ILE A 209 -12.85 -0.82 32.08
C ILE A 209 -13.85 -1.58 32.96
N THR A 210 -14.59 -0.87 33.82
CA THR A 210 -15.62 -1.50 34.66
C THR A 210 -16.75 -2.12 33.84
N ARG A 211 -17.20 -1.46 32.76
CA ARG A 211 -18.20 -2.03 31.84
C ARG A 211 -17.71 -3.29 31.15
N LEU A 212 -16.46 -3.29 30.70
CA LEU A 212 -15.83 -4.43 30.07
C LEU A 212 -15.74 -5.60 31.04
N LYS A 213 -15.33 -5.34 32.29
CA LYS A 213 -15.31 -6.32 33.38
C LYS A 213 -16.70 -6.94 33.59
N THR A 214 -17.74 -6.15 33.81
CA THR A 214 -19.10 -6.68 34.02
C THR A 214 -19.55 -7.55 32.84
N LYS A 215 -19.27 -7.12 31.60
CA LYS A 215 -19.67 -7.89 30.42
C LYS A 215 -18.92 -9.23 30.32
N ILE A 216 -17.64 -9.26 30.69
CA ILE A 216 -16.86 -10.49 30.74
C ILE A 216 -17.40 -11.43 31.82
N GLU A 217 -17.75 -10.90 33.00
CA GLU A 217 -18.35 -11.69 34.08
C GLU A 217 -19.68 -12.32 33.66
N ASP A 218 -20.54 -11.56 32.96
CA ASP A 218 -21.84 -12.04 32.46
C ASP A 218 -21.69 -13.18 31.45
N VAL A 219 -20.73 -13.08 30.53
CA VAL A 219 -20.55 -14.04 29.43
C VAL A 219 -19.82 -15.30 29.89
N THR A 220 -18.78 -15.15 30.72
CA THR A 220 -17.95 -16.27 31.15
C THR A 220 -18.46 -16.95 32.43
N GLY A 221 -19.20 -16.22 33.26
CA GLY A 221 -19.58 -16.61 34.61
C GLY A 221 -18.44 -16.51 35.64
N ILE A 222 -17.28 -15.97 35.25
CA ILE A 222 -16.14 -15.74 36.13
C ILE A 222 -16.42 -14.49 36.97
N ARG A 223 -16.04 -14.49 38.25
CA ARG A 223 -16.07 -13.28 39.10
C ARG A 223 -14.67 -12.77 39.36
N ASN A 224 -14.51 -11.45 39.43
CA ASN A 224 -13.23 -10.82 39.75
C ASN A 224 -12.76 -11.21 41.16
N GLN A 225 -11.65 -11.95 41.25
CA GLN A 225 -10.96 -12.30 42.50
C GLN A 225 -9.69 -11.48 42.73
N SER A 226 -9.26 -10.70 41.74
CA SER A 226 -7.99 -9.98 41.70
C SER A 226 -8.05 -8.60 42.39
N GLY A 227 -9.23 -8.16 42.86
CA GLY A 227 -9.44 -6.90 43.59
C GLY A 227 -9.37 -5.63 42.73
N ASN A 228 -8.67 -5.68 41.59
CA ASN A 228 -8.57 -4.60 40.61
C ASN A 228 -9.15 -5.05 39.26
N ASP A 229 -9.97 -4.19 38.63
CA ASP A 229 -10.62 -4.48 37.35
C ASP A 229 -9.60 -4.60 36.20
N GLU A 230 -8.50 -3.83 36.25
CA GLU A 230 -7.44 -3.92 35.23
C GLU A 230 -6.68 -5.24 35.30
N ASP A 231 -6.31 -5.67 36.51
CA ASP A 231 -5.56 -6.90 36.71
C ASP A 231 -6.41 -8.14 36.38
N PHE A 232 -7.71 -8.08 36.63
CA PHE A 232 -8.66 -9.11 36.22
C PHE A 232 -8.68 -9.30 34.70
N ILE A 233 -8.88 -8.22 33.93
CA ILE A 233 -8.95 -8.30 32.46
C ILE A 233 -7.61 -8.75 31.88
N LYS A 234 -6.49 -8.29 32.44
CA LYS A 234 -5.15 -8.71 32.03
C LYS A 234 -4.91 -10.20 32.28
N THR A 235 -5.34 -10.71 33.44
CA THR A 235 -5.22 -12.14 33.79
C THR A 235 -6.08 -13.00 32.86
N ILE A 236 -7.30 -12.55 32.54
CA ILE A 236 -8.19 -13.24 31.58
C ILE A 236 -7.54 -13.33 30.19
N LEU A 237 -6.99 -12.24 29.67
CA LEU A 237 -6.33 -12.26 28.35
C LEU A 237 -5.10 -13.19 28.33
N LYS A 238 -4.35 -13.28 29.43
CA LYS A 238 -3.23 -14.22 29.58
C LYS A 238 -3.70 -15.67 29.67
N ASP A 239 -4.71 -15.94 30.49
CA ASP A 239 -5.28 -17.27 30.65
C ASP A 239 -5.85 -17.79 29.33
N TYR A 240 -6.57 -16.94 28.59
CA TYR A 240 -7.08 -17.28 27.26
C TYR A 240 -5.96 -17.73 26.33
N ASN A 241 -4.91 -16.91 26.21
CA ASN A 241 -3.78 -17.18 25.34
C ASN A 241 -3.02 -18.46 25.77
N TYR A 242 -2.93 -18.76 27.07
CA TYR A 242 -2.33 -20.01 27.56
C TYR A 242 -3.13 -21.24 27.14
N TYR A 243 -4.46 -21.20 27.23
CA TYR A 243 -5.30 -22.31 26.81
C TYR A 243 -5.35 -22.48 25.28
N THR A 244 -5.37 -21.38 24.52
CA THR A 244 -5.41 -21.42 23.05
C THR A 244 -4.06 -21.80 22.43
N GLN A 245 -2.93 -21.55 23.09
CA GLN A 245 -1.60 -22.02 22.61
C GLN A 245 -1.38 -23.53 22.79
N LYS A 246 -2.14 -24.20 23.66
CA LYS A 246 -2.00 -25.63 23.97
C LYS A 246 -3.01 -26.52 23.23
N MET A 247 -3.93 -25.95 22.48
CA MET A 247 -4.84 -26.67 21.56
C MET A 247 -4.23 -26.77 20.17
#